data_AF-A0A428WCI9-F1
#
_entry.id   AF-A0A428WCI9-F1
#
_cell.length_a   1.000
_cell.length_b   1.000
_cell.length_c   1.000
_cell.angle_alpha   90.00
_cell.angle_beta   90.00
_cell.angle_gamma   90.00
#
_symmetry.space_group_name_H-M   'P 1'
#
loop_
_entity.id
_entity.type
_entity.pdbx_description
1 polymer ?
#
loop_
_entity_poly.entity_id
_entity_poly.type
_entity_poly.pdbx_seq_one_letter_code
_entity_poly.pdbx_strand_id
1 'polypeptide(L)'
;PWAALAAGSARDIELIAGHTRDEYRLFLAMAGLLGPIPEEQAAATLRLFGPGPDPAAAYRVAYPGAPAERLFELVQSDWLFRMPSLRLAQAHIQGGGRAHVYELTLTAPGNGGALGACHGLDVPLTFGVYTGFGATLIGPEATPEVEAASAALRAAWSRFAATGDPGWPAYDPEQRLTWLLDAQPSTAPYPEEQSRRLWQDHAFAALPLRAAG
;
A
#
# COMPACT_ATOMS: atom_id res chain seq x y z
N PRO A 1 17.36 0.42 3.76
CA PRO A 1 16.72 0.88 5.03
C PRO A 1 16.38 -0.29 5.98
N TRP A 2 15.77 -1.37 5.49
CA TRP A 2 15.31 -2.50 6.33
C TRP A 2 16.38 -3.11 7.24
N ALA A 3 17.60 -3.36 6.73
CA ALA A 3 18.68 -3.93 7.55
C ALA A 3 19.07 -3.03 8.74
N ALA A 4 19.10 -1.72 8.55
CA ALA A 4 19.38 -0.76 9.63
C ALA A 4 18.24 -0.72 10.67
N LEU A 5 16.98 -0.75 10.20
CA LEU A 5 15.82 -0.82 11.09
C LEU A 5 15.82 -2.11 11.92
N ALA A 6 16.06 -3.27 11.28
CA ALA A 6 16.15 -4.56 11.97
C ALA A 6 17.33 -4.65 12.95
N ALA A 7 18.39 -3.86 12.74
CA ALA A 7 19.50 -3.72 13.67
C ALA A 7 19.23 -2.68 14.79
N GLY A 8 18.04 -2.09 14.84
CA GLY A 8 17.62 -1.16 15.89
C GLY A 8 18.13 0.27 15.72
N SER A 9 18.60 0.68 14.53
CA SER A 9 19.12 2.04 14.29
C SER A 9 18.11 3.15 14.55
N ALA A 10 16.81 2.83 14.58
CA ALA A 10 15.73 3.78 14.86
C ALA A 10 14.73 3.25 15.91
N ARG A 11 15.15 2.34 16.81
CA ARG A 11 14.23 1.69 17.77
C ARG A 11 13.45 2.66 18.67
N ASP A 12 14.01 3.85 18.91
CA ASP A 12 13.40 4.89 19.75
C ASP A 12 12.52 5.87 18.95
N ILE A 13 12.27 5.60 17.66
CA ILE A 13 11.43 6.42 16.78
C ILE A 13 10.14 5.67 16.48
N GLU A 14 9.00 6.24 16.87
CA GLU A 14 7.69 5.69 16.54
C GLU A 14 7.42 5.73 15.03
N LEU A 15 6.84 4.65 14.49
CA LEU A 15 6.60 4.52 13.05
C LEU A 15 5.13 4.30 12.73
N ILE A 16 4.63 5.00 11.71
CA ILE A 16 3.45 4.56 10.96
C ILE A 16 3.88 4.27 9.52
N ALA A 17 3.50 3.11 9.01
CA ALA A 17 3.74 2.72 7.63
C ALA A 17 2.44 2.17 7.04
N GLY A 18 2.20 2.43 5.76
CA GLY A 18 1.01 1.92 5.10
C GLY A 18 1.12 2.00 3.60
N HIS A 19 0.03 1.64 2.96
CA HIS A 19 -0.15 1.69 1.52
C HIS A 19 -1.62 1.90 1.19
N THR A 20 -1.90 2.18 -0.07
CA THR A 20 -3.25 2.14 -0.64
C THR A 20 -3.53 0.74 -1.18
N ARG A 21 -4.80 0.32 -1.32
CA ARG A 21 -5.12 -1.04 -1.78
C ARG A 21 -4.70 -1.27 -3.24
N ASP A 22 -4.95 -0.27 -4.09
CA ASP A 22 -4.83 -0.31 -5.55
C ASP A 22 -3.70 0.62 -6.04
N GLU A 23 -2.56 0.62 -5.33
CA GLU A 23 -1.41 1.54 -5.53
C GLU A 23 -1.08 1.80 -7.00
N TYR A 24 -0.85 0.74 -7.78
CA TYR A 24 -0.33 0.92 -9.14
C TYR A 24 -1.38 1.44 -10.14
N ARG A 25 -2.66 1.47 -9.75
CA ARG A 25 -3.79 1.73 -10.64
C ARG A 25 -3.78 3.14 -11.25
N LEU A 26 -3.30 4.14 -10.50
CA LEU A 26 -3.12 5.50 -11.01
C LEU A 26 -2.11 5.53 -12.18
N PHE A 27 -1.01 4.79 -12.06
CA PHE A 27 0.03 4.75 -13.10
C PHE A 27 -0.48 4.05 -14.35
N LEU A 28 -1.32 3.02 -14.21
CA LEU A 28 -2.01 2.40 -15.35
C LEU A 28 -2.92 3.40 -16.07
N ALA A 29 -3.66 4.20 -15.32
CA ALA A 29 -4.50 5.26 -15.90
C ALA A 29 -3.68 6.28 -16.66
N MET A 30 -2.59 6.77 -16.08
CA MET A 30 -1.68 7.74 -16.72
C MET A 30 -1.02 7.17 -17.98
N ALA A 31 -0.75 5.86 -18.01
CA ALA A 31 -0.19 5.17 -19.17
C ALA A 31 -1.23 4.80 -20.24
N GLY A 32 -2.53 5.03 -20.00
CA GLY A 32 -3.60 4.61 -20.90
C GLY A 32 -3.80 3.08 -20.95
N LEU A 33 -3.43 2.38 -19.87
CA LEU A 33 -3.44 0.92 -19.75
C LEU A 33 -4.54 0.39 -18.82
N LEU A 34 -5.54 1.20 -18.46
CA LEU A 34 -6.74 0.69 -17.78
C LEU A 34 -7.55 -0.17 -18.75
N GLY A 35 -7.83 -1.40 -18.35
CA GLY A 35 -8.60 -2.36 -19.14
C GLY A 35 -7.87 -3.69 -19.31
N PRO A 36 -8.30 -4.52 -20.28
CA PRO A 36 -7.70 -5.84 -20.50
C PRO A 36 -6.21 -5.75 -20.84
N ILE A 37 -5.41 -6.59 -20.18
CA ILE A 37 -3.98 -6.76 -20.45
C ILE A 37 -3.75 -8.14 -21.05
N PRO A 38 -2.95 -8.28 -22.14
CA PRO A 38 -2.61 -9.59 -22.68
C PRO A 38 -1.95 -10.50 -21.63
N GLU A 39 -2.31 -11.78 -21.64
CA GLU A 39 -1.77 -12.78 -20.71
C GLU A 39 -0.24 -12.86 -20.72
N GLU A 40 0.35 -12.77 -21.91
CA GLU A 40 1.81 -12.74 -22.09
C GLU A 40 2.44 -11.56 -21.36
N GLN A 41 1.83 -10.38 -21.47
CA GLN A 41 2.32 -9.16 -20.86
C GLN A 41 2.21 -9.24 -19.32
N ALA A 42 1.08 -9.72 -18.80
CA ALA A 42 0.93 -9.98 -17.36
C ALA A 42 1.98 -10.97 -16.85
N ALA A 43 2.19 -12.08 -17.56
CA ALA A 43 3.19 -13.07 -17.19
C ALA A 43 4.63 -12.53 -17.26
N ALA A 44 4.94 -11.67 -18.23
CA ALA A 44 6.25 -11.02 -18.35
C ALA A 44 6.49 -10.04 -17.18
N THR A 45 5.50 -9.21 -16.84
CA THR A 45 5.56 -8.31 -15.68
C THR A 45 5.71 -9.07 -14.37
N LEU A 46 4.99 -10.19 -14.21
CA LEU A 46 5.13 -11.08 -13.05
C LEU A 46 6.56 -11.62 -12.93
N ARG A 47 7.16 -12.09 -14.03
CA ARG A 47 8.56 -12.56 -14.04
C ARG A 47 9.56 -11.45 -13.75
N LEU A 48 9.25 -10.22 -14.13
CA LEU A 48 10.14 -9.09 -13.92
C LEU A 48 10.14 -8.60 -12.47
N PHE A 49 8.96 -8.51 -11.84
CA PHE A 49 8.80 -7.88 -10.54
C PHE A 49 8.50 -8.85 -9.41
N GLY A 50 7.87 -9.99 -9.69
CA GLY A 50 7.41 -10.93 -8.66
C GLY A 50 8.55 -11.69 -7.97
N PRO A 51 8.30 -12.23 -6.77
CA PRO A 51 9.30 -12.91 -5.97
C PRO A 51 9.47 -14.38 -6.38
N GLY A 52 10.64 -14.94 -6.07
CA GLY A 52 10.92 -16.36 -6.29
C GLY A 52 11.22 -16.74 -7.75
N PRO A 53 11.41 -18.03 -8.03
CA PRO A 53 11.87 -18.51 -9.34
C PRO A 53 10.77 -18.57 -10.41
N ASP A 54 9.50 -18.72 -10.01
CA ASP A 54 8.34 -18.74 -10.93
C ASP A 54 7.16 -17.94 -10.37
N PRO A 55 7.28 -16.59 -10.34
CA PRO A 55 6.22 -15.73 -9.83
C PRO A 55 4.94 -15.81 -10.64
N ALA A 56 5.00 -16.07 -11.95
CA ALA A 56 3.81 -16.12 -12.80
C ALA A 56 2.89 -17.29 -12.39
N ALA A 57 3.45 -18.48 -12.19
CA ALA A 57 2.69 -19.61 -11.68
C ALA A 57 2.24 -19.39 -10.23
N ALA A 58 3.10 -18.85 -9.37
CA ALA A 58 2.78 -18.62 -7.96
C ALA A 58 1.61 -17.65 -7.77
N TYR A 59 1.59 -16.53 -8.51
CA TYR A 59 0.47 -15.59 -8.48
C TYR A 59 -0.83 -16.20 -9.01
N ARG A 60 -0.77 -17.03 -10.06
CA ARG A 60 -1.94 -17.75 -10.58
C ARG A 60 -2.54 -18.71 -9.55
N VAL A 61 -1.70 -19.38 -8.76
CA VAL A 61 -2.13 -20.25 -7.66
C VAL A 61 -2.72 -19.44 -6.50
N ALA A 62 -2.08 -18.33 -6.14
CA ALA A 62 -2.52 -17.49 -5.02
C ALA A 62 -3.82 -16.72 -5.30
N TYR A 63 -4.08 -16.38 -6.57
CA TYR A 63 -5.24 -15.61 -7.01
C TYR A 63 -6.02 -16.36 -8.11
N PRO A 64 -6.68 -17.47 -7.77
CA PRO A 64 -7.42 -18.27 -8.75
C PRO A 64 -8.55 -17.45 -9.37
N GLY A 65 -8.56 -17.39 -10.71
CA GLY A 65 -9.59 -16.66 -11.46
C GLY A 65 -9.36 -15.15 -11.57
N ALA A 66 -8.28 -14.59 -11.01
CA ALA A 66 -7.92 -13.20 -11.27
C ALA A 66 -7.57 -13.01 -12.75
N PRO A 67 -8.13 -11.98 -13.41
CA PRO A 67 -7.81 -11.69 -14.80
C PRO A 67 -6.39 -11.14 -14.93
N ALA A 68 -5.83 -11.21 -16.14
CA ALA A 68 -4.45 -10.83 -16.44
C ALA A 68 -4.12 -9.38 -16.00
N GLU A 69 -5.03 -8.44 -16.25
CA GLU A 69 -4.88 -7.04 -15.84
C GLU A 69 -4.80 -6.87 -14.33
N ARG A 70 -5.51 -7.70 -13.55
CA ARG A 70 -5.42 -7.63 -12.09
C ARG A 70 -4.07 -8.16 -11.62
N LEU A 71 -3.56 -9.24 -12.19
CA LEU A 71 -2.23 -9.76 -11.82
C LEU A 71 -1.11 -8.79 -12.24
N PHE A 72 -1.27 -8.14 -13.41
CA PHE A 72 -0.36 -7.11 -13.90
C PHE A 72 -0.30 -5.89 -12.98
N GLU A 73 -1.45 -5.40 -12.49
CA GLU A 73 -1.53 -4.31 -11.51
C GLU A 73 -0.95 -4.76 -10.16
N LEU A 74 -1.38 -5.92 -9.66
CA LEU A 74 -1.09 -6.41 -8.33
C LEU A 74 0.40 -6.60 -8.06
N VAL A 75 1.14 -7.25 -8.98
CA VAL A 75 2.58 -7.48 -8.77
C VAL A 75 3.37 -6.17 -8.72
N GLN A 76 2.94 -5.15 -9.46
CA GLN A 76 3.58 -3.84 -9.45
C GLN A 76 3.24 -3.07 -8.17
N SER A 77 1.99 -3.14 -7.71
CA SER A 77 1.58 -2.59 -6.41
C SER A 77 2.34 -3.26 -5.26
N ASP A 78 2.51 -4.59 -5.31
CA ASP A 78 3.24 -5.37 -4.32
C ASP A 78 4.72 -5.01 -4.28
N TRP A 79 5.38 -5.04 -5.44
CA TRP A 79 6.82 -4.81 -5.55
C TRP A 79 7.23 -3.39 -5.16
N LEU A 80 6.45 -2.39 -5.58
CA LEU A 80 6.84 -0.99 -5.44
C LEU A 80 6.39 -0.36 -4.12
N PHE A 81 5.24 -0.78 -3.58
CA PHE A 81 4.59 -0.08 -2.46
C PHE A 81 4.20 -1.01 -1.30
N ARG A 82 3.28 -1.95 -1.54
CA ARG A 82 2.60 -2.70 -0.47
C ARG A 82 3.57 -3.50 0.38
N MET A 83 4.35 -4.38 -0.26
CA MET A 83 5.26 -5.28 0.44
C MET A 83 6.48 -4.56 1.04
N PRO A 84 7.12 -3.58 0.36
CA PRO A 84 8.13 -2.70 0.95
C PRO A 84 7.66 -1.97 2.23
N SER A 85 6.45 -1.40 2.23
CA SER A 85 5.86 -0.71 3.38
C SER A 85 5.62 -1.66 4.56
N LEU A 86 5.04 -2.83 4.29
CA LEU A 86 4.84 -3.85 5.32
C LEU A 86 6.18 -4.32 5.90
N ARG A 87 7.17 -4.56 5.04
CA ARG A 87 8.51 -4.98 5.44
C ARG A 87 9.21 -3.90 6.27
N LEU A 88 8.93 -2.62 6.02
CA LEU A 88 9.45 -1.51 6.80
C LEU A 88 8.98 -1.60 8.27
N ALA A 89 7.67 -1.80 8.48
CA ALA A 89 7.09 -1.97 9.82
C ALA A 89 7.64 -3.23 10.52
N GLN A 90 7.71 -4.36 9.82
CA GLN A 90 8.26 -5.61 10.36
C GLN A 90 9.72 -5.48 10.77
N ALA A 91 10.56 -4.86 9.93
CA ALA A 91 11.96 -4.63 10.24
C ALA A 91 12.13 -3.68 11.44
N HIS A 92 11.27 -2.66 11.55
CA HIS A 92 11.29 -1.74 12.68
C HIS A 92 10.97 -2.46 14.01
N ILE A 93 9.95 -3.33 14.01
CA ILE A 93 9.60 -4.16 15.18
C ILE A 93 10.72 -5.15 15.52
N GLN A 94 11.32 -5.79 14.52
CA GLN A 94 12.46 -6.69 14.73
C GLN A 94 13.64 -5.99 15.43
N GLY A 95 13.86 -4.70 15.13
CA GLY A 95 14.88 -3.87 15.78
C GLY A 95 14.53 -3.38 17.18
N GLY A 96 13.37 -3.78 17.73
CA GLY A 96 12.87 -3.35 19.03
C GLY A 96 12.08 -2.04 19.02
N GLY A 97 11.72 -1.52 17.85
CA GLY A 97 10.86 -0.35 17.71
C GLY A 97 9.36 -0.68 17.72
N ARG A 98 8.52 0.36 17.65
CA ARG A 98 7.06 0.23 17.63
C ARG A 98 6.51 0.85 16.34
N ALA A 99 5.73 0.05 15.62
CA ALA A 99 5.13 0.46 14.36
C ALA A 99 3.62 0.25 14.36
N HIS A 100 2.90 1.09 13.62
CA HIS A 100 1.48 0.93 13.30
C HIS A 100 1.33 0.77 11.79
N VAL A 101 0.44 -0.12 11.35
CA VAL A 101 0.20 -0.38 9.92
C VAL A 101 -1.21 0.05 9.53
N TYR A 102 -1.35 0.68 8.37
CA TYR A 102 -2.64 1.00 7.77
C TYR A 102 -2.70 0.62 6.28
N GLU A 103 -3.92 0.38 5.81
CA GLU A 103 -4.25 0.28 4.40
C GLU A 103 -5.40 1.24 4.09
N LEU A 104 -5.20 2.12 3.10
CA LEU A 104 -6.30 2.93 2.56
C LEU A 104 -7.15 2.08 1.61
N THR A 105 -8.40 1.84 1.99
CA THR A 105 -9.36 1.02 1.23
C THR A 105 -10.47 1.84 0.57
N LEU A 106 -10.62 3.11 0.97
CA LEU A 106 -11.56 4.04 0.36
C LEU A 106 -11.31 4.14 -1.16
N THR A 107 -12.32 3.85 -1.96
CA THR A 107 -12.26 4.07 -3.41
C THR A 107 -12.31 5.56 -3.71
N ALA A 108 -11.33 6.05 -4.47
CA ALA A 108 -11.29 7.41 -5.00
C ALA A 108 -12.54 7.69 -5.86
N PRO A 109 -13.47 8.58 -5.45
CA PRO A 109 -14.75 8.74 -6.16
C PRO A 109 -14.60 9.46 -7.51
N GLY A 110 -13.49 10.15 -7.75
CA GLY A 110 -13.18 10.79 -9.01
C GLY A 110 -13.26 9.82 -10.19
N ASN A 111 -13.72 10.33 -11.35
CA ASN A 111 -13.91 9.56 -12.57
C ASN A 111 -14.73 8.26 -12.34
N GLY A 112 -15.76 8.32 -11.49
CA GLY A 112 -16.67 7.20 -11.24
C GLY A 112 -16.03 6.01 -10.51
N GLY A 113 -15.00 6.24 -9.69
CA GLY A 113 -14.35 5.16 -8.94
C GLY A 113 -13.29 4.39 -9.73
N ALA A 114 -12.99 4.80 -10.96
CA ALA A 114 -12.15 4.03 -11.88
C ALA A 114 -10.74 3.74 -11.33
N LEU A 115 -10.23 4.59 -10.43
CA LEU A 115 -8.89 4.46 -9.85
C LEU A 115 -8.82 3.56 -8.61
N GLY A 116 -9.95 3.11 -8.04
CA GLY A 116 -9.91 2.34 -6.79
C GLY A 116 -9.32 3.15 -5.64
N ALA A 117 -8.73 2.49 -4.64
CA ALA A 117 -7.93 3.16 -3.62
C ALA A 117 -6.49 3.32 -4.12
N CYS A 118 -6.28 4.27 -5.03
CA CYS A 118 -5.01 4.42 -5.75
C CYS A 118 -3.94 5.19 -4.97
N HIS A 119 -2.72 5.09 -5.49
CA HIS A 119 -1.59 5.88 -5.03
C HIS A 119 -1.91 7.38 -4.92
N GLY A 120 -1.48 7.98 -3.80
CA GLY A 120 -1.60 9.40 -3.52
C GLY A 120 -2.97 9.87 -3.06
N LEU A 121 -3.99 9.00 -2.95
CA LEU A 121 -5.30 9.38 -2.42
C LEU A 121 -5.26 9.80 -0.94
N ASP A 122 -4.34 9.25 -0.15
CA ASP A 122 -4.12 9.63 1.25
C ASP A 122 -3.62 11.07 1.43
N VAL A 123 -2.98 11.65 0.41
CA VAL A 123 -2.47 13.03 0.44
C VAL A 123 -3.59 14.07 0.57
N PRO A 124 -4.58 14.18 -0.35
CA PRO A 124 -5.67 15.14 -0.19
C PRO A 124 -6.52 14.88 1.06
N LEU A 125 -6.66 13.62 1.50
CA LEU A 125 -7.31 13.27 2.77
C LEU A 125 -6.53 13.79 3.98
N THR A 126 -5.21 13.62 3.98
CA THR A 126 -4.32 14.11 5.05
C THR A 126 -4.44 15.62 5.23
N PHE A 127 -4.51 16.37 4.14
CA PHE A 127 -4.57 17.83 4.20
C PHE A 127 -5.99 18.39 4.26
N GLY A 128 -7.02 17.58 3.97
CA GLY A 128 -8.39 18.09 3.79
C GLY A 128 -8.49 19.06 2.62
N VAL A 129 -7.67 18.87 1.58
CA VAL A 129 -7.60 19.73 0.40
C VAL A 129 -7.94 18.92 -0.84
N TYR A 130 -9.09 19.23 -1.43
CA TYR A 130 -9.66 18.48 -2.56
C TYR A 130 -9.57 19.25 -3.89
N THR A 131 -8.63 20.19 -3.99
CA THR A 131 -8.37 20.99 -5.20
C THR A 131 -7.13 20.48 -5.93
N GLY A 132 -6.88 21.00 -7.14
CA GLY A 132 -5.72 20.60 -7.95
C GLY A 132 -5.75 19.10 -8.26
N PHE A 133 -4.66 18.40 -7.98
CA PHE A 133 -4.60 16.93 -8.16
C PHE A 133 -5.61 16.18 -7.27
N GLY A 134 -5.96 16.72 -6.10
CA GLY A 134 -7.00 16.15 -5.24
C GLY A 134 -8.36 16.09 -5.93
N ALA A 135 -8.71 17.08 -6.75
CA ALA A 135 -9.96 17.11 -7.51
C ALA A 135 -10.02 16.01 -8.57
N THR A 136 -8.88 15.57 -9.10
CA THR A 136 -8.82 14.43 -10.04
C THR A 136 -9.17 13.12 -9.34
N LEU A 137 -8.78 12.95 -8.08
CA LEU A 137 -9.01 11.72 -7.32
C LEU A 137 -10.38 11.70 -6.62
N ILE A 138 -10.85 12.85 -6.15
CA ILE A 138 -12.06 12.97 -5.31
C ILE A 138 -13.26 13.47 -6.12
N GLY A 139 -13.02 14.16 -7.22
CA GLY A 139 -14.06 14.92 -7.93
C GLY A 139 -14.14 16.37 -7.47
N PRO A 140 -15.11 17.14 -8.01
CA PRO A 140 -15.21 18.58 -7.75
C PRO A 140 -15.58 18.92 -6.31
N GLU A 141 -16.25 18.00 -5.60
CA GLU A 141 -16.67 18.13 -4.21
C GLU A 141 -16.44 16.82 -3.48
N ALA A 142 -16.04 16.88 -2.20
CA ALA A 142 -15.89 15.69 -1.37
C ALA A 142 -17.25 15.13 -0.97
N THR A 143 -17.42 13.82 -1.13
CA THR A 143 -18.60 13.12 -0.63
C THR A 143 -18.54 12.99 0.91
N PRO A 144 -19.67 12.72 1.59
CA PRO A 144 -19.66 12.46 3.03
C PRO A 144 -18.69 11.35 3.46
N GLU A 145 -18.52 10.32 2.63
CA GLU A 145 -17.57 9.22 2.84
C GLU A 145 -16.12 9.70 2.80
N VAL A 146 -15.77 10.55 1.83
CA VAL A 146 -14.44 11.18 1.72
C VAL A 146 -14.18 12.04 2.94
N GLU A 147 -15.13 12.87 3.34
CA GLU A 147 -14.97 13.72 4.52
C GLU A 147 -14.81 12.92 5.81
N ALA A 148 -15.54 11.82 5.98
CA ALA A 148 -15.42 10.93 7.12
C ALA A 148 -14.02 10.29 7.20
N ALA A 149 -13.53 9.73 6.08
CA ALA A 149 -12.19 9.14 6.01
C ALA A 149 -11.10 10.20 6.25
N SER A 150 -11.24 11.37 5.62
CA SER A 150 -10.33 12.51 5.77
C SER A 150 -10.26 12.99 7.23
N ALA A 151 -11.40 13.14 7.89
CA ALA A 151 -11.47 13.49 9.30
C ALA A 151 -10.81 12.43 10.20
N ALA A 152 -11.04 11.14 9.94
CA ALA A 152 -10.43 10.06 10.70
C ALA A 152 -8.90 10.02 10.56
N LEU A 153 -8.38 10.17 9.33
CA LEU A 153 -6.95 10.21 9.05
C LEU A 153 -6.27 11.41 9.71
N ARG A 154 -6.85 12.61 9.60
CA ARG A 154 -6.32 13.82 10.25
C ARG A 154 -6.30 13.69 11.77
N ALA A 155 -7.34 13.12 12.35
CA ALA A 155 -7.39 12.88 13.79
C ALA A 155 -6.31 11.88 14.23
N ALA A 156 -6.08 10.82 13.46
CA ALA A 156 -5.01 9.86 13.71
C ALA A 156 -3.61 10.46 13.63
N TRP A 157 -3.31 11.22 12.57
CA TRP A 157 -2.03 11.92 12.42
C TRP A 157 -1.79 12.94 13.52
N SER A 158 -2.82 13.68 13.90
CA SER A 158 -2.71 14.65 14.99
C SER A 158 -2.44 13.97 16.33
N ARG A 159 -3.14 12.86 16.64
CA ARG A 159 -2.88 12.07 17.85
C ARG A 159 -1.48 11.48 17.84
N PHE A 160 -1.08 10.84 16.74
CA PHE A 160 0.25 10.24 16.61
C PHE A 160 1.37 11.27 16.78
N ALA A 161 1.26 12.44 16.17
CA ALA A 161 2.23 13.51 16.34
C ALA A 161 2.32 14.02 17.80
N ALA A 162 1.19 13.99 18.54
CA ALA A 162 1.14 14.46 19.92
C ALA A 162 1.61 13.41 20.94
N THR A 163 1.33 12.13 20.72
CA THR A 163 1.48 11.08 21.75
C THR A 163 2.18 9.80 21.27
N GLY A 164 2.45 9.66 19.97
CA GLY A 164 2.90 8.41 19.36
C GLY A 164 1.83 7.32 19.27
N ASP A 165 0.56 7.61 19.62
CA ASP A 165 -0.56 6.68 19.51
C ASP A 165 -1.60 7.20 18.51
N PRO A 166 -1.79 6.56 17.35
CA PRO A 166 -2.75 7.00 16.35
C PRO A 166 -4.20 6.62 16.68
N GLY A 167 -4.44 5.82 17.74
CA GLY A 167 -5.77 5.36 18.15
C GLY A 167 -6.14 3.96 17.64
N TRP A 168 -5.18 3.19 17.13
CA TRP A 168 -5.33 1.76 16.85
C TRP A 168 -4.09 0.98 17.31
N PRO A 169 -4.20 -0.35 17.52
CA PRO A 169 -3.09 -1.14 18.06
C PRO A 169 -1.80 -1.03 17.25
N ALA A 170 -0.66 -1.15 17.94
CA ALA A 170 0.62 -1.36 17.28
C ALA A 170 0.60 -2.68 16.50
N TYR A 171 1.32 -2.72 15.39
CA TYR A 171 1.46 -3.92 14.58
C TYR A 171 2.22 -4.99 15.35
N ASP A 172 1.63 -6.17 15.38
CA ASP A 172 2.20 -7.38 15.95
C ASP A 172 2.27 -8.46 14.85
N PRO A 173 3.38 -9.20 14.69
CA PRO A 173 3.50 -10.21 13.65
C PRO A 173 2.52 -11.39 13.77
N GLU A 174 2.01 -11.70 14.96
CA GLU A 174 1.08 -12.82 15.17
C GLU A 174 -0.32 -12.47 14.66
N GLN A 175 -0.88 -11.35 15.12
CA GLN A 175 -2.23 -10.90 14.77
C GLN A 175 -2.29 -10.09 13.47
N ARG A 176 -1.19 -9.40 13.11
CA ARG A 176 -1.05 -8.54 11.92
C ARG A 176 -2.14 -7.48 11.81
N LEU A 177 -2.56 -6.92 12.95
CA LEU A 177 -3.61 -5.91 12.99
C LEU A 177 -3.22 -4.69 12.17
N THR A 178 -4.12 -4.29 11.28
CA THR A 178 -3.96 -3.22 10.31
C THR A 178 -5.18 -2.33 10.36
N TRP A 179 -4.97 -1.01 10.39
CA TRP A 179 -6.05 -0.04 10.31
C TRP A 179 -6.52 0.10 8.85
N LEU A 180 -7.77 -0.25 8.59
CA LEU A 180 -8.38 -0.13 7.27
C LEU A 180 -9.10 1.21 7.19
N LEU A 181 -8.54 2.12 6.40
CA LEU A 181 -9.08 3.46 6.23
C LEU A 181 -10.10 3.47 5.08
N ASP A 182 -11.37 3.55 5.49
CA ASP A 182 -12.54 3.75 4.65
C ASP A 182 -13.42 4.85 5.27
N ALA A 183 -14.62 5.09 4.73
CA ALA A 183 -15.64 5.96 5.32
C ALA A 183 -15.96 5.60 6.78
N GLN A 184 -15.92 4.29 7.09
CA GLN A 184 -16.00 3.74 8.43
C GLN A 184 -14.72 2.95 8.72
N PRO A 185 -13.70 3.58 9.32
CA PRO A 185 -12.44 2.91 9.58
C PRO A 185 -12.60 1.75 10.55
N SER A 186 -11.84 0.68 10.33
CA SER A 186 -11.85 -0.52 11.18
C SER A 186 -10.43 -1.06 11.39
N THR A 187 -10.28 -2.02 12.29
CA THR A 187 -9.01 -2.74 12.47
C THR A 187 -9.25 -4.23 12.24
N ALA A 188 -8.44 -4.83 11.38
CA ALA A 188 -8.53 -6.25 11.04
C ALA A 188 -7.13 -6.83 10.80
N PRO A 189 -6.97 -8.17 10.80
CA PRO A 189 -5.74 -8.79 10.29
C PRO A 189 -5.43 -8.31 8.87
N TYR A 190 -4.14 -8.19 8.55
CA TYR A 190 -3.64 -7.68 7.27
C TYR A 190 -4.38 -8.31 6.06
N PRO A 191 -5.13 -7.53 5.27
CA PRO A 191 -5.99 -8.07 4.21
C PRO A 191 -5.22 -8.76 3.08
N GLU A 192 -4.02 -8.25 2.79
CA GLU A 192 -3.21 -8.65 1.63
C GLU A 192 -2.31 -9.86 1.92
N GLU A 193 -2.91 -10.87 2.55
CA GLU A 193 -2.23 -12.06 3.08
C GLU A 193 -1.64 -12.95 1.97
N GLN A 194 -2.30 -13.06 0.81
CA GLN A 194 -1.79 -13.83 -0.33
C GLN A 194 -0.49 -13.22 -0.86
N SER A 195 -0.46 -11.90 -1.11
CA SER A 195 0.77 -11.17 -1.43
C SER A 195 1.80 -11.35 -0.33
N ARG A 196 1.45 -11.12 0.95
CA ARG A 196 2.40 -11.28 2.06
C ARG A 196 3.09 -12.64 2.06
N ARG A 197 2.35 -13.73 1.78
CA ARG A 197 2.90 -15.09 1.70
C ARG A 197 3.83 -15.27 0.50
N LEU A 198 3.46 -14.77 -0.67
CA LEU A 198 4.33 -14.83 -1.86
C LEU A 198 5.67 -14.12 -1.62
N TRP A 199 5.66 -13.03 -0.87
CA TRP A 199 6.82 -12.17 -0.63
C TRP A 199 7.56 -12.41 0.69
N GLN A 200 7.13 -13.38 1.51
CA GLN A 200 7.64 -13.56 2.88
C GLN A 200 9.17 -13.77 2.96
N ASP A 201 9.71 -14.46 1.96
CA ASP A 201 11.13 -14.80 1.84
C ASP A 201 11.89 -13.86 0.88
N HIS A 202 11.21 -12.85 0.32
CA HIS A 202 11.82 -11.89 -0.60
C HIS A 202 12.61 -10.83 0.17
N ALA A 203 13.86 -10.62 -0.23
CA ALA A 203 14.72 -9.58 0.31
C ALA A 203 14.67 -8.33 -0.57
N PHE A 204 14.07 -7.25 -0.07
CA PHE A 204 14.13 -5.95 -0.73
C PHE A 204 15.54 -5.35 -0.56
N ALA A 205 16.34 -5.38 -1.61
CA ALA A 205 17.67 -4.78 -1.65
C ALA A 205 17.61 -3.34 -2.19
N ALA A 206 18.66 -2.56 -1.93
CA ALA A 206 18.84 -1.30 -2.65
C ALA A 206 18.99 -1.60 -4.15
N LEU A 207 18.28 -0.84 -4.99
CA LEU A 207 18.49 -0.93 -6.42
C LEU A 207 19.93 -0.51 -6.73
N PRO A 208 20.65 -1.27 -7.58
CA PRO A 208 22.01 -0.89 -7.94
C PRO A 208 21.97 0.48 -8.65
N LEU A 209 22.76 1.42 -8.17
CA LEU A 209 23.03 2.65 -8.91
C LEU A 209 23.72 2.23 -10.21
N ARG A 210 23.03 2.35 -11.34
CA ARG A 210 23.70 2.29 -12.63
C ARG A 210 24.58 3.53 -12.72
N ALA A 211 25.90 3.36 -12.75
CA ALA A 211 26.78 4.46 -13.10
C ALA A 211 26.32 4.99 -14.47
N ALA A 212 26.08 6.30 -14.57
CA ALA A 212 25.78 6.92 -15.85
C ALA A 212 26.95 6.63 -16.79
N GLY A 213 26.67 5.89 -17.87
CA GLY A 213 27.60 5.68 -18.98
C GLY A 213 27.61 6.85 -19.94
#